data_AF-A0A8S2T8C8-F1
#
_entry.id   AF-A0A8S2T8C8-F1
#
_cell.length_a   1.000
_cell.length_b   1.000
_cell.length_c   1.000
_cell.angle_alpha   90.00
_cell.angle_beta   90.00
_cell.angle_gamma   90.00
#
_symmetry.space_group_name_H-M   'P 1'
#
loop_
_entity.id
_entity.type
_entity.pdbx_description
1 polymer ?
#
loop_
_entity_poly.entity_id
_entity_poly.type
_entity_poly.pdbx_seq_one_letter_code
_entity_poly.pdbx_strand_id
1 'polypeptide(L)' 'DKHHGESVYSVRSNQEQIQTEIMTNGPVEAAFSVYEDFLAYKSGVYKYTAGDFLGGHAVKILGWGVENSTPYWIVAN' A
#
# COMPACT_ATOMS: atom_id res chain seq x y z
N ASP A 1 25.76 6.89 11.67
CA ASP A 1 25.47 5.64 10.96
C ASP A 1 24.71 5.98 9.68
N LYS A 2 25.12 5.44 8.53
CA LYS A 2 24.46 5.67 7.24
C LYS A 2 24.38 4.31 6.53
N HIS A 3 23.16 3.83 6.33
CA HIS A 3 22.90 2.64 5.53
C HIS A 3 22.52 3.08 4.11
N HIS A 4 23.10 2.41 3.12
CA HIS A 4 22.83 2.65 1.70
C HIS A 4 22.20 1.39 1.10
N GLY A 5 21.20 1.55 0.25
CA GLY A 5 20.65 0.44 -0.53
C GLY A 5 21.66 -0.01 -1.58
N GLU A 6 21.85 -1.32 -1.71
CA GLU A 6 22.72 -1.91 -2.74
C GLU A 6 22.07 -1.88 -4.12
N SER A 7 20.75 -2.10 -4.19
CA SER A 7 19.96 -2.04 -5.41
C SER A 7 18.57 -1.48 -5.16
N VAL A 8 17.98 -0.89 -6.20
CA VAL A 8 16.60 -0.37 -6.20
C VAL A 8 15.93 -0.82 -7.49
N TYR A 9 14.68 -1.28 -7.38
CA TYR A 9 13.90 -1.73 -8.52
C TYR A 9 12.40 -1.56 -8.24
N SER A 10 11.59 -1.59 -9.29
CA SER A 10 10.14 -1.55 -9.18
C SER A 10 9.57 -2.96 -9.32
N VAL A 11 8.67 -3.32 -8.41
CA VAL A 11 7.79 -4.48 -8.57
C VAL A 11 6.70 -4.12 -9.56
N ARG A 12 6.33 -5.04 -10.45
CA ARG A 12 5.23 -4.79 -11.40
C ARG A 12 3.92 -4.64 -10.62
N SER A 13 2.98 -3.89 -11.20
CA SER A 13 1.61 -3.75 -10.70
C SER A 13 0.79 -5.03 -10.89
N ASN A 14 1.22 -6.11 -10.25
CA ASN A 14 0.58 -7.42 -10.23
C ASN A 14 0.55 -7.90 -8.78
N GLN A 15 -0.63 -8.31 -8.31
CA GLN A 15 -0.86 -8.67 -6.92
C GLN A 15 0.08 -9.80 -6.46
N GLU A 16 0.18 -10.88 -7.22
CA GLU A 16 0.99 -12.06 -6.87
C GLU A 16 2.48 -11.70 -6.78
N GLN A 17 2.96 -10.81 -7.65
CA GLN A 17 4.36 -10.35 -7.62
C GLN A 17 4.65 -9.49 -6.39
N ILE A 18 3.75 -8.58 -6.02
CA ILE A 18 3.88 -7.76 -4.82
C ILE A 18 3.83 -8.64 -3.56
N GLN A 19 2.93 -9.63 -3.55
CA GLN A 19 2.85 -10.61 -2.47
C GLN A 19 4.14 -11.42 -2.34
N THR A 20 4.66 -11.92 -3.47
CA THR A 20 5.92 -12.68 -3.52
C THR A 20 7.10 -11.84 -3.03
N GLU A 21 7.18 -10.56 -3.44
CA GLU A 21 8.21 -9.63 -3.01
C GLU A 21 8.18 -9.45 -1.48
N ILE A 22 7.01 -9.17 -0.93
CA ILE A 22 6.84 -8.97 0.51
C ILE A 22 7.23 -10.22 1.31
N MET A 23 6.87 -11.41 0.83
CA MET A 23 7.24 -12.67 1.47
C MET A 23 8.74 -12.98 1.40
N THR A 24 9.39 -12.58 0.31
CA THR A 24 10.78 -12.94 0.03
C THR A 24 11.76 -11.95 0.64
N ASN A 25 11.46 -10.64 0.51
CA ASN A 25 12.39 -9.55 0.80
C ASN A 25 11.87 -8.57 1.87
N GLY A 26 10.61 -8.71 2.30
CA GLY A 26 9.99 -7.86 3.31
C GLY A 26 9.22 -6.67 2.74
N PRO A 27 8.81 -5.72 3.60
CA PRO A 27 7.90 -4.62 3.21
C PRO A 27 8.35 -3.82 2.00
N VAL A 28 7.39 -3.41 1.17
CA VAL A 28 7.62 -2.59 -0.03
C VAL A 28 7.03 -1.19 0.13
N GLU A 29 7.56 -0.22 -0.61
CA GLU A 29 6.98 1.11 -0.75
C GLU A 29 6.01 1.14 -1.94
N ALA A 30 4.88 1.82 -1.78
CA ALA A 30 3.92 2.08 -2.85
C ALA A 30 3.39 3.51 -2.75
N ALA A 31 2.86 4.05 -3.85
CA ALA A 31 2.16 5.32 -3.86
C ALA A 31 0.70 5.13 -4.27
N PHE A 32 -0.20 5.90 -3.67
CA PHE A 32 -1.62 5.91 -4.03
C PHE A 32 -2.20 7.33 -4.05
N SER A 33 -3.29 7.50 -4.78
CA SER A 33 -4.05 8.75 -4.81
C SER A 33 -4.89 8.89 -3.54
N VAL A 34 -4.72 10.00 -2.84
CA VAL A 34 -5.52 10.38 -1.68
C VAL A 34 -6.69 11.24 -2.15
N TYR A 35 -7.88 10.89 -1.66
CA TYR A 35 -9.12 11.64 -1.83
C TYR A 35 -9.62 12.12 -0.46
N GLU A 36 -10.52 13.10 -0.43
CA GLU A 36 -11.04 13.67 0.82
C GLU A 36 -11.63 12.64 1.79
N ASP A 37 -12.34 11.63 1.27
CA ASP A 37 -12.94 10.56 2.10
C ASP A 37 -11.90 9.71 2.84
N PHE A 38 -10.67 9.60 2.33
CA PHE A 38 -9.57 8.92 3.03
C PHE A 38 -9.23 9.59 4.37
N LEU A 39 -9.35 10.92 4.48
CA LEU A 39 -9.07 11.64 5.72
C LEU A 39 -10.05 11.29 6.85
N ALA A 40 -11.27 10.88 6.47
CA ALA A 40 -12.32 10.46 7.40
C ALA A 40 -12.25 8.96 7.73
N TYR A 41 -11.45 8.16 7.02
CA TYR A 41 -11.30 6.73 7.25
C TYR A 41 -10.86 6.43 8.70
N LYS A 42 -11.47 5.40 9.31
CA LYS A 42 -11.18 4.96 10.69
C LYS A 42 -10.93 3.47 10.82
N SER A 43 -11.66 2.63 10.09
CA SER A 43 -11.58 1.18 10.20
C SER A 43 -12.17 0.49 8.96
N GLY A 44 -11.88 -0.82 8.83
CA GLY A 44 -12.35 -1.68 7.74
C GLY A 44 -11.34 -1.76 6.59
N VAL A 45 -11.85 -1.90 5.37
CA VAL A 45 -11.05 -1.87 4.14
C VAL A 45 -11.39 -0.58 3.39
N TYR A 46 -10.44 0.36 3.35
CA TYR A 46 -10.65 1.61 2.61
C TYR A 46 -10.85 1.34 1.11
N LYS A 47 -11.85 2.00 0.55
CA LYS A 47 -12.11 2.10 -0.88
C LYS A 47 -12.66 3.50 -1.13
N TYR A 48 -12.12 4.19 -2.13
CA TYR A 48 -12.64 5.48 -2.55
C TYR A 48 -14.12 5.40 -2.91
N THR A 49 -14.91 6.36 -2.41
CA THR A 49 -16.35 6.47 -2.63
C THR A 49 -16.73 7.84 -3.18
N ALA A 50 -16.18 8.94 -2.65
CA ALA A 50 -16.50 10.30 -3.05
C ALA A 50 -15.47 11.31 -2.53
N GLY A 51 -15.50 12.53 -3.07
CA GLY A 51 -14.65 13.64 -2.66
C GLY A 51 -13.54 13.94 -3.66
N ASP A 52 -12.95 15.12 -3.52
CA ASP A 52 -11.96 15.63 -4.46
C ASP A 52 -10.59 14.94 -4.29
N PHE A 53 -9.82 14.92 -5.39
CA PHE A 53 -8.44 14.46 -5.37
C PHE A 53 -7.56 15.45 -4.61
N LEU A 54 -6.79 14.95 -3.64
CA LEU A 54 -5.94 15.77 -2.78
C LEU A 54 -4.45 15.66 -3.11
N GLY A 55 -4.01 14.55 -3.71
CA GLY A 55 -2.61 14.35 -4.06
C GLY A 55 -2.18 12.88 -4.10
N GLY A 56 -0.91 12.65 -4.40
CA GLY A 56 -0.27 11.33 -4.26
C GLY A 56 0.40 11.20 -2.90
N HIS A 57 0.33 10.01 -2.29
CA HIS A 57 0.97 9.72 -1.01
C HIS A 57 1.71 8.38 -1.03
N ALA A 58 2.93 8.37 -0.49
CA ALA A 58 3.76 7.17 -0.40
C ALA A 58 3.55 6.47 0.94
N VAL A 59 3.46 5.14 0.90
CA VAL A 59 3.15 4.29 2.05
C VAL A 59 3.96 3.01 2.03
N LYS A 60 4.05 2.34 3.17
CA LYS A 60 4.72 1.05 3.30
C LYS A 60 3.69 -0.08 3.39
N ILE A 61 3.73 -1.01 2.44
CA ILE A 61 2.90 -2.21 2.45
C ILE A 61 3.61 -3.30 3.25
N LEU A 62 2.94 -3.80 4.28
CA LEU A 62 3.46 -4.83 5.19
C LEU A 62 2.96 -6.24 4.86
N GLY A 63 1.82 -6.34 4.20
CA GLY A 63 1.16 -7.62 3.94
C GLY A 63 -0.22 -7.43 3.33
N TRP A 64 -1.01 -8.49 3.31
CA TRP A 64 -2.35 -8.52 2.74
C TRP A 64 -3.23 -9.51 3.50
N GLY A 65 -4.54 -9.45 3.25
CA GLY A 65 -5.50 -10.36 3.86
C GLY A 65 -6.84 -10.34 3.14
N VAL A 66 -7.82 -11.00 3.74
CA VAL A 66 -9.21 -11.00 3.30
C VAL A 66 -10.09 -10.70 4.51
N GLU A 67 -10.93 -9.68 4.43
CA GLU A 67 -11.94 -9.34 5.44
C GLU A 67 -13.31 -9.38 4.76
N ASN A 68 -14.24 -10.20 5.27
CA ASN A 68 -15.59 -10.33 4.71
C ASN A 68 -15.59 -10.54 3.18
N SER A 69 -14.76 -11.47 2.69
CA SER A 69 -14.55 -11.76 1.27
C SER A 69 -13.95 -10.62 0.44
N THR A 70 -13.50 -9.53 1.08
CA THR A 70 -12.83 -8.39 0.43
C THR A 70 -11.32 -8.51 0.62
N PRO A 71 -10.53 -8.71 -0.45
CA PRO A 71 -9.07 -8.69 -0.35
C PRO A 71 -8.57 -7.28 -0.04
N TYR A 72 -7.54 -7.17 0.80
CA TYR A 72 -6.97 -5.88 1.21
C TYR A 72 -5.45 -5.94 1.43
N TRP A 73 -4.82 -4.77 1.42
CA TRP A 73 -3.42 -4.57 1.81
C TRP A 73 -3.33 -4.02 3.23
N ILE A 74 -2.39 -4.54 4.02
CA ILE A 74 -2.01 -3.99 5.33
C ILE A 74 -0.94 -2.94 5.07
N VAL A 75 -1.26 -1.69 5.37
CA VAL A 75 -0.43 -0.53 5.05
C VAL A 75 -0.09 0.24 6.32
N ALA A 76 1.19 0.58 6.49
CA ALA A 76 1.63 1.57 7.46
C ALA A 76 1.70 2.94 6.78
N ASN A 77 0.94 3.89 7.34
CA ASN A 77 0.94 5.31 6.99
C ASN A 77 1.82 6.10 7.95
#